data_AF-A0A2Z6NV11-F1
#
_entry.id   AF-A0A2Z6NV11-F1
#
_cell.length_a   1.000
_cell.length_b   1.000
_cell.length_c   1.000
_cell.angle_alpha   90.00
_cell.angle_beta   90.00
_cell.angle_gamma   90.00
#
_symmetry.space_group_name_H-M   'P 1'
#
loop_
_entity.id
_entity.type
_entity.pdbx_description
1 polymer ?
#
loop_
_entity_poly.entity_id
_entity_poly.type
_entity_poly.pdbx_seq_one_letter_code
_entity_poly.pdbx_strand_id
1 'polypeptide(L)'
;MDTLPIKRKKPRRSSAPKNSSQMVILPEDLLAEILPLFNVKTILRLKCLSKSWMTFISDSNFIQKHLKNSSKNPHLTMYWHQRNRHLNVVPYPVYRILKNPRINLYDSNNFQHSKHSLENPCQFIGSCNGLLCFLFYSETLAQTVELCFWNPATKTTSKKLGSLCYSNWPDFDIFHFTFGYDASTRTYKVVAFRAREIGGSWKSEVKVFSVGDNCWRNIHSFPSIPYGRLNDGVHFSGTVNWLALDESIAHGEKFVAIVSLDLSMETYKQFLLPPSFDEVPFFHPVLRVLMDRLCFSHDSNKNEFVLWQMKQYGVQESWNQLLKISYQDLRFHNMDYGFPLACIYVNGDMAIFARKFRHQAFIYNLKDKTVKSIGSINYIHWFDKATDYVESLASVC
;
A
#
# COMPACT_ATOMS: atom_id res chain seq x y z
N MET A 1 9.19 49.49 79.80
CA MET A 1 8.11 49.01 78.91
C MET A 1 8.61 47.73 78.27
N ASP A 2 8.42 46.60 78.96
CA ASP A 2 8.82 45.28 78.46
C ASP A 2 7.56 44.49 78.11
N THR A 3 7.34 44.27 76.82
CA THR A 3 6.23 43.51 76.27
C THR A 3 6.66 42.06 76.03
N LEU A 4 5.95 41.12 76.68
CA LEU A 4 6.10 39.67 76.49
C LEU A 4 5.74 39.25 75.04
N PRO A 5 6.46 38.28 74.43
CA PRO A 5 6.08 37.77 73.11
C PRO A 5 5.07 36.62 73.21
N ILE A 6 4.01 36.73 72.42
CA ILE A 6 2.92 35.76 72.25
C ILE A 6 3.41 34.52 71.47
N LYS A 7 3.34 33.33 72.07
CA LYS A 7 3.58 32.05 71.37
C LYS A 7 2.42 31.72 70.42
N ARG A 8 2.64 31.81 69.10
CA ARG A 8 1.71 31.29 68.08
C ARG A 8 1.84 29.76 67.98
N LYS A 9 0.76 29.02 68.27
CA LYS A 9 0.64 27.57 68.01
C LYS A 9 0.57 27.32 66.49
N LYS A 10 1.44 26.44 65.96
CA LYS A 10 1.35 25.92 64.58
C LYS A 10 0.12 25.00 64.44
N PRO A 11 -0.63 25.04 63.33
CA PRO A 11 -1.75 24.13 63.12
C PRO A 11 -1.25 22.71 62.83
N ARG A 12 -1.87 21.71 63.48
CA ARG A 12 -1.68 20.28 63.19
C ARG A 12 -2.15 20.02 61.75
N ARG A 13 -1.26 19.46 60.91
CA ARG A 13 -1.64 18.85 59.63
C ARG A 13 -2.59 17.69 59.91
N SER A 14 -3.84 17.79 59.46
CA SER A 14 -4.74 16.65 59.38
C SER A 14 -4.21 15.71 58.29
N SER A 15 -3.96 14.45 58.66
CA SER A 15 -3.65 13.39 57.71
C SER A 15 -4.93 13.03 56.94
N ALA A 16 -4.98 13.36 55.66
CA ALA A 16 -6.01 12.83 54.76
C ALA A 16 -5.92 11.29 54.70
N PRO A 17 -7.06 10.57 54.62
CA PRO A 17 -7.05 9.12 54.54
C PRO A 17 -6.40 8.68 53.23
N LYS A 18 -5.39 7.80 53.32
CA LYS A 18 -4.86 7.08 52.16
C LYS A 18 -5.93 6.11 51.67
N ASN A 19 -6.76 6.54 50.73
CA ASN A 19 -7.47 5.60 49.88
C ASN A 19 -6.41 4.89 49.02
N SER A 20 -5.97 3.71 49.46
CA SER A 20 -5.23 2.79 48.60
C SER A 20 -6.23 2.27 47.56
N SER A 21 -6.39 3.01 46.46
CA SER A 21 -7.01 2.47 45.27
C SER A 21 -6.18 1.26 44.86
N GLN A 22 -6.74 0.06 45.10
CA GLN A 22 -6.15 -1.20 44.71
C GLN A 22 -5.90 -1.12 43.21
N MET A 23 -4.63 -1.07 42.82
CA MET A 23 -4.25 -0.91 41.43
C MET A 23 -4.63 -2.21 40.72
N VAL A 24 -5.71 -2.18 39.94
CA VAL A 24 -6.12 -3.34 39.13
C VAL A 24 -5.07 -3.52 38.05
N ILE A 25 -4.18 -4.50 38.24
CA ILE A 25 -3.19 -4.89 37.24
C ILE A 25 -3.92 -5.80 36.25
N LEU A 26 -4.12 -5.32 35.04
CA LEU A 26 -4.64 -6.16 33.96
C LEU A 26 -3.53 -7.14 33.53
N PRO A 27 -3.79 -8.46 33.45
CA PRO A 27 -2.86 -9.43 32.89
C PRO A 27 -2.39 -9.05 31.47
N GLU A 28 -1.14 -9.35 31.14
CA GLU A 28 -0.56 -9.05 29.82
C GLU A 28 -1.33 -9.70 28.67
N ASP A 29 -1.85 -10.90 28.88
CA ASP A 29 -2.65 -11.62 27.87
C ASP A 29 -3.92 -10.84 27.50
N LEU A 30 -4.59 -10.25 28.49
CA LEU A 30 -5.78 -9.43 28.24
C LEU A 30 -5.43 -8.10 27.56
N LEU A 31 -4.29 -7.51 27.93
CA LEU A 31 -3.77 -6.33 27.23
C LEU A 31 -3.47 -6.65 25.76
N ALA A 32 -2.95 -7.84 25.46
CA ALA A 32 -2.66 -8.30 24.10
C ALA A 32 -3.92 -8.54 23.26
N GLU A 33 -5.09 -8.73 23.89
CA GLU A 33 -6.38 -8.81 23.20
C GLU A 33 -7.04 -7.43 23.01
N ILE A 34 -7.00 -6.59 24.05
CA ILE A 34 -7.75 -5.33 24.09
C ILE A 34 -7.03 -4.22 23.31
N LEU A 35 -5.73 -4.06 23.54
CA LEU A 35 -4.99 -2.93 23.01
C LEU A 35 -4.93 -2.89 21.47
N PRO A 36 -4.84 -4.02 20.75
CA PRO A 36 -4.91 -4.04 19.30
C PRO A 36 -6.22 -3.50 18.70
N LEU A 37 -7.26 -3.26 19.51
CA LEU A 37 -8.53 -2.68 19.07
C LEU A 37 -8.50 -1.15 19.00
N PHE A 38 -7.50 -0.50 19.59
CA PHE A 38 -7.37 0.96 19.55
C PHE A 38 -6.63 1.44 18.29
N ASN A 39 -6.86 2.71 17.94
CA ASN A 39 -6.11 3.35 16.87
C ASN A 39 -4.63 3.57 17.26
N VAL A 40 -3.79 3.76 16.24
CA VAL A 40 -2.33 3.95 16.41
C VAL A 40 -2.03 5.11 17.36
N LYS A 41 -2.75 6.23 17.25
CA LYS A 41 -2.51 7.42 18.08
C LYS A 41 -2.68 7.14 19.57
N THR A 42 -3.71 6.38 19.95
CA THR A 42 -3.93 5.98 21.34
C THR A 42 -2.80 5.06 21.83
N ILE A 43 -2.44 4.06 21.03
CA ILE A 43 -1.40 3.09 21.39
C ILE A 43 -0.03 3.78 21.56
N LEU A 44 0.32 4.72 20.69
CA LEU A 44 1.56 5.48 20.81
C LEU A 44 1.65 6.31 22.10
N ARG A 45 0.51 6.81 22.61
CA ARG A 45 0.50 7.51 23.92
C ARG A 45 0.79 6.55 25.07
N LEU A 46 0.37 5.30 24.96
CA LEU A 46 0.63 4.29 25.98
C LEU A 46 2.11 3.89 26.06
N LYS A 47 2.85 3.95 24.94
CA LYS A 47 4.32 3.78 24.93
C LYS A 47 5.03 4.74 25.89
N CYS A 48 4.48 5.93 26.12
CA CYS A 48 5.06 6.94 27.00
C CYS A 48 4.85 6.66 28.50
N LEU A 49 4.04 5.67 28.87
CA LEU A 49 3.71 5.40 30.28
C LEU A 49 4.83 4.68 31.03
N SER A 50 5.55 3.75 30.37
CA SER A 50 6.70 3.04 30.97
C SER A 50 7.52 2.29 29.91
N LYS A 51 8.72 1.81 30.30
CA LYS A 51 9.53 0.90 29.48
C LYS A 51 8.83 -0.44 29.18
N SER A 52 8.02 -0.95 30.11
CA SER A 52 7.26 -2.20 29.93
C SER A 52 6.25 -2.05 28.79
N TRP A 53 5.47 -0.96 28.83
CA TRP A 53 4.52 -0.60 27.78
C TRP A 53 5.20 -0.37 26.43
N MET A 54 6.34 0.32 26.42
CA MET A 54 7.14 0.51 25.20
C MET A 54 7.57 -0.83 24.58
N THR A 55 8.06 -1.76 25.41
CA THR A 55 8.53 -3.09 24.97
C THR A 55 7.37 -3.93 24.45
N PHE A 56 6.29 -4.02 25.22
CA PHE A 56 5.08 -4.77 24.87
C PHE A 56 4.47 -4.31 23.53
N ILE A 57 4.31 -3.00 23.33
CA ILE A 57 3.71 -2.44 22.11
C ILE A 57 4.66 -2.56 20.90
N SER A 58 5.96 -2.63 21.14
CA SER A 58 6.96 -2.76 20.06
C SER A 58 7.21 -4.22 19.67
N ASP A 59 6.57 -5.19 20.34
CA ASP A 59 6.65 -6.60 19.97
C ASP A 59 6.03 -6.87 18.59
N SER A 60 6.71 -7.71 17.82
CA SER A 60 6.30 -8.05 16.46
C SER A 60 4.94 -8.74 16.39
N ASN A 61 4.59 -9.60 17.35
CA ASN A 61 3.29 -10.29 17.36
C ASN A 61 2.17 -9.29 17.70
N PHE A 62 2.42 -8.38 18.65
CA PHE A 62 1.49 -7.28 18.95
C PHE A 62 1.21 -6.44 17.70
N ILE A 63 2.25 -6.03 16.97
CA ILE A 63 2.13 -5.23 15.75
C ILE A 63 1.32 -5.98 14.68
N GLN A 64 1.58 -7.27 14.45
CA GLN A 64 0.81 -8.08 13.48
C GLN A 64 -0.66 -8.20 13.86
N LYS A 65 -0.95 -8.37 15.15
CA LYS A 65 -2.33 -8.45 15.65
C LYS A 65 -3.06 -7.12 15.52
N HIS A 66 -2.39 -6.01 15.83
CA HIS A 66 -2.90 -4.66 15.61
C HIS A 66 -3.19 -4.41 14.13
N LEU A 67 -2.26 -4.76 13.24
CA LEU A 67 -2.41 -4.64 11.80
C LEU A 67 -3.66 -5.37 11.28
N LYS A 68 -3.87 -6.62 11.70
CA LYS A 68 -5.07 -7.41 11.33
C LYS A 68 -6.37 -6.79 11.81
N ASN A 69 -6.37 -6.08 12.93
CA ASN A 69 -7.56 -5.36 13.40
C ASN A 69 -7.76 -4.05 12.66
N SER A 70 -6.67 -3.31 12.40
CA SER A 70 -6.72 -2.05 11.65
C SER A 70 -7.21 -2.23 10.22
N SER A 71 -6.99 -3.38 9.57
CA SER A 71 -7.46 -3.65 8.21
C SER A 71 -8.99 -3.63 8.08
N LYS A 72 -9.73 -3.72 9.19
CA LYS A 72 -11.19 -3.52 9.25
C LYS A 72 -11.60 -2.08 8.97
N ASN A 73 -10.68 -1.13 9.04
CA ASN A 73 -10.87 0.29 8.75
C ASN A 73 -10.02 0.69 7.52
N PRO A 74 -10.47 0.37 6.31
CA PRO A 74 -9.67 0.55 5.10
C PRO A 74 -9.43 2.02 4.78
N HIS A 75 -8.23 2.30 4.28
CA HIS A 75 -7.85 3.60 3.73
C HIS A 75 -7.30 3.40 2.32
N LEU A 76 -7.34 4.46 1.52
CA LEU A 76 -6.70 4.49 0.22
C LEU A 76 -5.61 5.56 0.22
N THR A 77 -4.47 5.26 -0.40
CA THR A 77 -3.43 6.27 -0.63
C THR A 77 -3.89 7.26 -1.70
N MET A 78 -4.03 8.53 -1.34
CA MET A 78 -4.30 9.62 -2.28
C MET A 78 -2.97 10.22 -2.72
N TYR A 79 -2.66 10.08 -4.01
CA TYR A 79 -1.44 10.60 -4.63
C TYR A 79 -1.77 11.79 -5.53
N TRP A 80 -1.06 12.91 -5.39
CA TRP A 80 -1.17 14.04 -6.32
C TRP A 80 0.11 14.86 -6.38
N HIS A 81 0.24 15.66 -7.44
CA HIS A 81 1.28 16.67 -7.58
C HIS A 81 0.75 18.07 -7.24
N GLN A 82 1.54 18.84 -6.50
CA GLN A 82 1.34 20.30 -6.42
C GLN A 82 2.06 21.00 -7.59
N ARG A 83 1.68 22.26 -7.86
CA ARG A 83 2.27 23.08 -8.94
C ARG A 83 3.81 23.12 -8.93
N ASN A 84 4.43 22.98 -7.76
CA ASN A 84 5.89 22.97 -7.59
C ASN A 84 6.53 21.58 -7.70
N ARG A 85 5.88 20.61 -8.36
CA ARG A 85 6.33 19.22 -8.54
C ARG A 85 6.52 18.41 -7.24
N HIS A 86 6.16 18.94 -6.08
CA HIS A 86 6.14 18.16 -4.85
C HIS A 86 5.13 17.02 -4.96
N LEU A 87 5.63 15.80 -4.79
CA LEU A 87 4.85 14.59 -4.64
C LEU A 87 4.19 14.62 -3.27
N ASN A 88 2.87 14.40 -3.25
CA ASN A 88 2.11 14.30 -2.02
C ASN A 88 1.39 12.96 -1.98
N VAL A 89 1.51 12.27 -0.85
CA VAL A 89 0.75 11.05 -0.56
C VAL A 89 0.14 11.19 0.82
N VAL A 90 -1.15 10.87 0.93
CA VAL A 90 -1.84 10.78 2.21
C VAL A 90 -2.80 9.59 2.23
N PRO A 91 -2.79 8.77 3.28
CA PRO A 91 -3.86 7.80 3.48
C PRO A 91 -5.18 8.52 3.78
N TYR A 92 -6.24 8.16 3.06
CA TYR A 92 -7.57 8.73 3.24
C TYR A 92 -8.58 7.64 3.60
N PRO A 93 -9.34 7.77 4.70
CA PRO A 93 -10.26 6.71 5.13
C PRO A 93 -11.38 6.49 4.10
N VAL A 94 -11.60 5.25 3.68
CA VAL A 94 -12.60 4.91 2.66
C VAL A 94 -14.01 5.30 3.11
N TYR A 95 -14.34 5.08 4.39
CA TYR A 95 -15.67 5.42 4.93
C TYR A 95 -16.03 6.91 4.73
N ARG A 96 -15.04 7.81 4.71
CA ARG A 96 -15.27 9.23 4.44
C ARG A 96 -15.63 9.48 2.99
N ILE A 97 -14.96 8.80 2.06
CA ILE A 97 -15.25 8.85 0.62
C ILE A 97 -16.68 8.36 0.37
N LEU A 98 -17.04 7.22 0.96
CA LEU A 98 -18.38 6.64 0.80
C LEU A 98 -19.49 7.52 1.38
N LYS A 99 -19.25 8.16 2.53
CA LYS A 99 -20.23 9.05 3.17
C LYS A 99 -20.37 10.40 2.47
N ASN A 100 -19.25 10.97 2.01
CA ASN A 100 -19.21 12.26 1.31
C ASN A 100 -18.18 12.18 0.17
N PRO A 101 -18.62 12.01 -1.09
CA PRO A 101 -17.74 11.86 -2.25
C PRO A 101 -17.17 13.20 -2.71
N ARG A 102 -16.63 13.99 -1.77
CA ARG A 102 -15.93 15.24 -2.00
C ARG A 102 -14.66 15.27 -1.16
N ILE A 103 -13.52 15.40 -1.84
CA ILE A 103 -12.20 15.32 -1.23
C ILE A 103 -11.51 16.68 -1.35
N ASN A 104 -10.97 17.13 -0.21
CA ASN A 104 -10.11 18.30 -0.09
C ASN A 104 -8.89 17.90 0.77
N LEU A 105 -7.69 17.95 0.17
CA LEU A 105 -6.44 17.53 0.79
C LEU A 105 -5.50 18.70 1.12
N TYR A 106 -5.99 19.94 1.13
CA TYR A 106 -5.16 21.12 1.44
C TYR A 106 -4.75 21.20 2.92
N ASP A 107 -5.57 20.66 3.83
CA ASP A 107 -5.33 20.68 5.30
C ASP A 107 -4.87 19.32 5.87
N SER A 108 -4.61 18.31 5.03
CA SER A 108 -4.20 16.99 5.53
C SER A 108 -2.71 16.98 5.92
N ASN A 109 -2.39 16.26 7.01
CA ASN A 109 -1.02 15.96 7.45
C ASN A 109 -0.34 15.06 6.39
N ASN A 110 0.05 15.65 5.27
CA ASN A 110 0.63 14.94 4.13
C ASN A 110 2.05 14.49 4.47
N PHE A 111 2.59 13.54 3.69
CA PHE A 111 4.05 13.44 3.60
C PHE A 111 4.58 14.73 3.01
N GLN A 112 4.86 15.70 3.88
CA GLN A 112 5.60 16.87 3.53
C GLN A 112 7.02 16.55 3.95
N HIS A 113 7.78 15.98 3.02
CA HIS A 113 9.23 15.96 3.19
C HIS A 113 9.65 17.39 3.56
N SER A 114 10.46 17.51 4.61
CA SER A 114 10.69 18.72 5.38
C SER A 114 10.77 19.99 4.52
N LYS A 115 10.35 21.12 5.11
CA LYS A 115 10.48 22.49 4.58
C LYS A 115 11.92 22.89 4.14
N HIS A 116 12.88 21.97 4.13
CA HIS A 116 14.29 22.18 3.83
C HIS A 116 14.88 21.29 2.72
N SER A 117 14.08 20.53 1.96
CA SER A 117 14.58 19.88 0.75
C SER A 117 13.61 20.06 -0.42
N LEU A 118 13.59 21.29 -0.93
CA LEU A 118 13.36 21.51 -2.35
C LEU A 118 14.49 20.75 -3.08
N GLU A 119 14.16 19.80 -3.97
CA GLU A 119 14.81 19.59 -5.28
C GLU A 119 14.83 18.14 -5.79
N ASN A 120 14.77 17.11 -4.94
CA ASN A 120 14.88 15.75 -5.46
C ASN A 120 13.56 15.14 -5.93
N PRO A 121 13.47 14.63 -7.17
CA PRO A 121 12.30 13.90 -7.62
C PRO A 121 12.11 12.66 -6.73
N CYS A 122 10.86 12.45 -6.33
CA CYS A 122 10.47 11.29 -5.55
C CYS A 122 9.43 10.49 -6.33
N GLN A 123 9.45 9.17 -6.20
CA GLN A 123 8.42 8.27 -6.73
C GLN A 123 7.80 7.45 -5.60
N PHE A 124 6.48 7.37 -5.58
CA PHE A 124 5.77 6.45 -4.69
C PHE A 124 5.79 5.03 -5.29
N ILE A 125 6.35 4.08 -4.53
CA ILE A 125 6.48 2.68 -4.94
C ILE A 125 5.23 1.88 -4.55
N GLY A 126 4.75 2.04 -3.31
CA GLY A 126 3.59 1.30 -2.83
C GLY A 126 3.45 1.32 -1.32
N SER A 127 2.42 0.64 -0.83
CA SER A 127 2.16 0.42 0.60
C SER A 127 2.26 -1.04 0.97
N CYS A 128 2.80 -1.33 2.16
CA CYS A 128 2.77 -2.66 2.75
C CYS A 128 2.73 -2.56 4.27
N ASN A 129 1.79 -3.25 4.92
CA ASN A 129 1.64 -3.31 6.38
C ASN A 129 1.63 -1.92 7.08
N GLY A 130 1.08 -0.89 6.43
CA GLY A 130 1.03 0.49 6.95
C GLY A 130 2.30 1.32 6.77
N LEU A 131 3.32 0.76 6.12
CA LEU A 131 4.45 1.53 5.61
C LEU A 131 4.17 1.96 4.17
N LEU A 132 4.64 3.15 3.82
CA LEU A 132 4.71 3.69 2.47
C LEU A 132 6.17 3.71 2.04
N CYS A 133 6.46 3.16 0.86
CA CYS A 133 7.80 3.11 0.29
C CYS A 133 7.94 4.15 -0.83
N PHE A 134 9.04 4.90 -0.77
CA PHE A 134 9.39 5.95 -1.71
C PHE A 134 10.78 5.73 -2.27
N LEU A 135 10.94 6.07 -3.55
CA LEU A 135 12.22 6.16 -4.23
C LEU A 135 12.62 7.64 -4.32
N PHE A 136 13.88 7.94 -4.06
CA PHE A 136 14.47 9.26 -4.21
C PHE A 136 15.68 9.16 -5.11
N TYR A 137 15.90 10.15 -5.98
CA TYR A 137 17.21 10.32 -6.58
C TYR A 137 18.20 10.78 -5.51
N SER A 138 19.42 10.25 -5.55
CA SER A 138 20.46 10.63 -4.60
C SER A 138 20.95 12.06 -4.90
N GLU A 139 21.08 12.86 -3.85
CA GLU A 139 21.70 14.20 -3.90
C GLU A 139 23.21 14.14 -4.12
N THR A 140 23.86 13.10 -3.60
CA THR A 140 25.32 13.01 -3.50
C THR A 140 25.92 12.07 -4.53
N LEU A 141 25.17 11.06 -4.98
CA LEU A 141 25.64 10.05 -5.92
C LEU A 141 24.92 10.21 -7.26
N ALA A 142 25.67 10.54 -8.31
CA ALA A 142 25.14 10.62 -9.65
C ALA A 142 24.49 9.28 -10.06
N GLN A 143 23.35 9.36 -10.76
CA GLN A 143 22.63 8.19 -11.30
C GLN A 143 22.33 7.10 -10.25
N THR A 144 22.05 7.51 -9.02
CA THR A 144 21.71 6.60 -7.93
C THR A 144 20.32 6.92 -7.40
N VAL A 145 19.58 5.89 -7.05
CA VAL A 145 18.31 6.01 -6.34
C VAL A 145 18.40 5.37 -4.96
N GLU A 146 17.66 5.90 -4.01
CA GLU A 146 17.63 5.46 -2.62
C GLU A 146 16.18 5.28 -2.16
N LEU A 147 15.97 4.35 -1.24
CA LEU A 147 14.67 4.03 -0.67
C LEU A 147 14.44 4.78 0.63
N CYS A 148 13.20 5.18 0.87
CA CYS A 148 12.76 5.77 2.13
C CYS A 148 11.40 5.19 2.50
N PHE A 149 11.24 4.86 3.78
CA PHE A 149 10.02 4.26 4.31
C PHE A 149 9.38 5.23 5.29
N TRP A 150 8.09 5.49 5.11
CA TRP A 150 7.33 6.38 5.96
C TRP A 150 6.12 5.66 6.53
N ASN A 151 5.88 5.82 7.83
CA ASN A 151 4.64 5.42 8.48
C ASN A 151 3.82 6.70 8.79
N PRO A 152 2.74 6.96 8.04
CA PRO A 152 1.86 8.10 8.30
C PRO A 152 1.21 8.09 9.67
N ALA A 153 0.85 6.90 10.18
CA ALA A 153 0.12 6.75 11.43
C ALA A 153 1.00 7.03 12.66
N THR A 154 2.28 6.65 12.60
CA THR A 154 3.26 6.94 13.65
C THR A 154 4.03 8.23 13.42
N LYS A 155 3.94 8.81 12.22
CA LYS A 155 4.72 9.98 11.76
C LYS A 155 6.23 9.75 11.81
N THR A 156 6.67 8.50 11.63
CA THR A 156 8.10 8.14 11.61
C THR A 156 8.56 7.90 10.17
N THR A 157 9.75 8.37 9.86
CA THR A 157 10.39 8.19 8.55
C THR A 157 11.75 7.54 8.76
N SER A 158 12.13 6.62 7.89
CA SER A 158 13.46 6.01 7.90
C SER A 158 14.53 6.98 7.40
N LYS A 159 15.80 6.67 7.66
CA LYS A 159 16.89 7.21 6.85
C LYS A 159 16.74 6.69 5.41
N LYS A 160 17.41 7.34 4.45
CA LYS A 160 17.56 6.79 3.09
C LYS A 160 18.38 5.49 3.18
N LEU A 161 17.93 4.45 2.49
CA LEU A 161 18.48 3.10 2.51
C LEU A 161 18.63 2.57 1.08
N GLY A 162 19.40 1.50 0.90
CA GLY A 162 19.42 0.74 -0.35
C GLY A 162 19.74 1.59 -1.59
N SER A 163 20.94 2.17 -1.64
CA SER A 163 21.40 2.88 -2.83
C SER A 163 21.53 1.91 -4.02
N LEU A 164 20.86 2.20 -5.12
CA LEU A 164 20.91 1.46 -6.37
C LEU A 164 21.39 2.37 -7.50
N CYS A 165 22.54 2.05 -8.07
CA CYS A 165 23.00 2.70 -9.30
C CYS A 165 22.13 2.24 -10.47
N TYR A 166 21.63 3.20 -11.25
CA TYR A 166 21.01 2.92 -12.54
C TYR A 166 21.93 3.45 -13.65
N SER A 167 22.12 2.67 -14.69
CA SER A 167 22.87 3.10 -15.87
C SER A 167 21.95 3.89 -16.80
N ASN A 168 22.35 5.10 -17.21
CA ASN A 168 21.69 5.84 -18.30
C ASN A 168 21.88 5.09 -19.63
N TRP A 169 20.96 4.19 -19.97
CA TRP A 169 20.87 3.69 -21.34
C TRP A 169 20.05 4.68 -22.18
N PRO A 170 20.39 4.89 -23.46
CA PRO A 170 19.64 5.80 -24.34
C PRO A 170 18.15 5.43 -24.48
N ASP A 171 17.82 4.16 -24.27
CA ASP A 171 16.47 3.61 -24.46
C ASP A 171 15.86 3.15 -23.13
N PHE A 172 15.08 4.01 -22.46
CA PHE A 172 13.97 3.71 -21.51
C PHE A 172 14.02 2.43 -20.62
N ASP A 173 15.19 1.94 -20.24
CA ASP A 173 15.42 0.72 -19.44
C ASP A 173 15.37 1.04 -17.94
N ILE A 174 14.21 1.55 -17.50
CA ILE A 174 13.96 2.03 -16.13
C ILE A 174 13.53 0.84 -15.26
N PHE A 175 14.11 0.73 -14.07
CA PHE A 175 13.61 -0.21 -13.06
C PHE A 175 12.20 0.15 -12.60
N HIS A 176 11.31 -0.83 -12.65
CA HIS A 176 10.06 -0.85 -11.92
C HIS A 176 10.29 -1.39 -10.53
N PHE A 177 9.61 -0.82 -9.54
CA PHE A 177 9.79 -1.17 -8.15
C PHE A 177 8.49 -1.71 -7.56
N THR A 178 8.60 -2.74 -6.74
CA THR A 178 7.47 -3.25 -5.96
C THR A 178 7.89 -3.51 -4.52
N PHE A 179 7.10 -2.98 -3.59
CA PHE A 179 7.35 -3.07 -2.15
C PHE A 179 6.53 -4.20 -1.53
N GLY A 180 7.15 -4.99 -0.65
CA GLY A 180 6.47 -6.09 0.03
C GLY A 180 7.11 -6.48 1.36
N TYR A 181 6.41 -7.35 2.08
CA TYR A 181 6.82 -7.90 3.36
C TYR A 181 7.14 -9.39 3.23
N ASP A 182 8.28 -9.79 3.78
CA ASP A 182 8.71 -11.18 3.90
C ASP A 182 8.43 -11.68 5.32
N ALA A 183 7.42 -12.52 5.45
CA ALA A 183 7.00 -13.06 6.74
C ALA A 183 8.04 -13.98 7.38
N SER A 184 8.92 -14.60 6.59
CA SER A 184 9.93 -15.55 7.09
C SER A 184 11.04 -14.85 7.87
N THR A 185 11.54 -13.75 7.31
CA THR A 185 12.58 -12.90 7.92
C THR A 185 12.00 -11.76 8.76
N ARG A 186 10.66 -11.63 8.77
CA ARG A 186 9.90 -10.56 9.42
C ARG A 186 10.36 -9.15 9.02
N THR A 187 10.93 -9.02 7.83
CA THR A 187 11.43 -7.75 7.30
C THR A 187 10.74 -7.38 6.00
N TYR A 188 11.06 -6.20 5.49
CA TYR A 188 10.52 -5.72 4.23
C TYR A 188 11.55 -5.88 3.11
N LYS A 189 11.04 -6.09 1.91
CA LYS A 189 11.83 -6.21 0.69
C LYS A 189 11.28 -5.28 -0.39
N VAL A 190 12.18 -4.79 -1.25
CA VAL A 190 11.80 -4.06 -2.47
C VAL A 190 12.39 -4.81 -3.65
N VAL A 191 11.54 -5.17 -4.61
CA VAL A 191 11.96 -5.81 -5.86
C VAL A 191 12.11 -4.72 -6.90
N ALA A 192 13.29 -4.63 -7.51
CA ALA A 192 13.55 -3.80 -8.69
C ALA A 192 13.63 -4.72 -9.91
N PHE A 193 12.85 -4.41 -10.93
CA PHE A 193 12.70 -5.23 -12.12
C PHE A 193 12.79 -4.36 -13.38
N ARG A 194 13.59 -4.77 -14.37
CA ARG A 194 13.56 -4.20 -15.72
C ARG A 194 13.72 -5.28 -16.76
N ALA A 195 13.18 -5.05 -17.95
CA ALA A 195 13.37 -5.93 -19.08
C ALA A 195 13.44 -5.17 -20.39
N ARG A 196 14.19 -5.73 -21.32
CA ARG A 196 14.41 -5.18 -22.64
C ARG A 196 14.58 -6.27 -23.67
N GLU A 197 14.25 -5.94 -24.90
CA GLU A 197 14.51 -6.80 -26.05
C GLU A 197 15.89 -6.50 -26.63
N ILE A 198 16.71 -7.53 -26.82
CA ILE A 198 18.05 -7.42 -27.42
C ILE A 198 18.17 -8.50 -28.49
N GLY A 199 18.33 -8.08 -29.75
CA GLY A 199 18.54 -8.99 -30.87
C GLY A 199 17.43 -10.03 -31.03
N GLY A 200 16.17 -9.65 -30.80
CA GLY A 200 15.00 -10.53 -30.84
C GLY A 200 14.82 -11.44 -29.62
N SER A 201 15.65 -11.28 -28.58
CA SER A 201 15.54 -12.04 -27.32
C SER A 201 15.27 -11.12 -26.13
N TRP A 202 14.34 -11.51 -25.26
CA TRP A 202 14.06 -10.77 -24.04
C TRP A 202 15.11 -11.06 -22.97
N LYS A 203 15.65 -9.99 -22.38
CA LYS A 203 16.49 -10.08 -21.19
C LYS A 203 15.88 -9.28 -20.07
N SER A 204 15.88 -9.88 -18.88
CA SER A 204 15.37 -9.27 -17.66
C SER A 204 16.44 -9.25 -16.59
N GLU A 205 16.44 -8.17 -15.81
CA GLU A 205 17.26 -8.01 -14.62
C GLU A 205 16.34 -7.79 -13.43
N VAL A 206 16.53 -8.62 -12.40
CA VAL A 206 15.75 -8.53 -11.16
C VAL A 206 16.71 -8.42 -9.98
N LYS A 207 16.46 -7.42 -9.15
CA LYS A 207 17.18 -7.20 -7.89
C LYS A 207 16.21 -7.18 -6.74
N VAL A 208 16.66 -7.70 -5.61
CA VAL A 208 15.91 -7.63 -4.35
C VAL A 208 16.74 -6.87 -3.34
N PHE A 209 16.13 -5.83 -2.78
CA PHE A 209 16.62 -5.14 -1.60
C PHE A 209 16.00 -5.75 -0.36
N SER A 210 16.83 -6.07 0.64
CA SER A 210 16.38 -6.47 1.98
C SER A 210 16.61 -5.32 2.95
N VAL A 211 15.55 -4.86 3.63
CA VAL A 211 15.68 -3.79 4.63
C VAL A 211 16.57 -4.24 5.81
N GLY A 212 16.48 -5.52 6.20
CA GLY A 212 17.26 -6.05 7.31
C GLY A 212 18.77 -6.00 7.09
N ASP A 213 19.20 -6.25 5.85
CA ASP A 213 20.62 -6.35 5.50
C ASP A 213 21.16 -5.08 4.81
N ASN A 214 20.25 -4.15 4.47
CA ASN A 214 20.51 -2.92 3.74
C ASN A 214 21.35 -3.12 2.46
N CYS A 215 21.09 -4.20 1.71
CA CYS A 215 21.82 -4.51 0.49
C CYS A 215 20.90 -4.91 -0.66
N TRP A 216 21.32 -4.55 -1.86
CA TRP A 216 20.74 -5.06 -3.11
C TRP A 216 21.50 -6.30 -3.54
N ARG A 217 20.76 -7.29 -4.03
CA ARG A 217 21.34 -8.49 -4.64
C ARG A 217 20.56 -8.87 -5.89
N ASN A 218 21.29 -9.42 -6.85
CA ASN A 218 20.70 -9.94 -8.07
C ASN A 218 20.08 -11.31 -7.77
N ILE A 219 18.94 -11.59 -8.37
CA ILE A 219 18.34 -12.92 -8.38
C ILE A 219 18.20 -13.41 -9.83
N HIS A 220 17.69 -14.62 -10.00
CA HIS A 220 17.43 -15.18 -11.31
C HIS A 220 16.58 -14.24 -12.17
N SER A 221 16.86 -14.20 -13.46
CA SER A 221 16.09 -13.43 -14.43
C SER A 221 14.61 -13.82 -14.41
N PHE A 222 13.77 -12.85 -14.72
CA PHE A 222 12.32 -13.02 -14.80
C PHE A 222 11.98 -14.01 -15.92
N PRO A 223 11.15 -15.04 -15.63
CA PRO A 223 10.96 -16.20 -16.52
C PRO A 223 10.06 -15.92 -17.73
N SER A 224 9.56 -14.69 -17.89
CA SER A 224 8.55 -14.34 -18.89
C SER A 224 8.73 -12.91 -19.37
N ILE A 225 7.90 -12.45 -20.29
CA ILE A 225 7.94 -11.06 -20.75
C ILE A 225 6.95 -10.25 -19.91
N PRO A 226 7.32 -9.12 -19.32
CA PRO A 226 6.37 -8.29 -18.59
C PRO A 226 5.21 -7.85 -19.48
N TYR A 227 4.00 -7.92 -18.95
CA TYR A 227 2.84 -7.42 -19.65
C TYR A 227 2.80 -5.88 -19.60
N GLY A 228 3.35 -5.24 -20.63
CA GLY A 228 3.35 -3.78 -20.80
C GLY A 228 4.40 -3.04 -19.96
N ARG A 229 4.62 -1.75 -20.29
CA ARG A 229 5.63 -0.88 -19.68
C ARG A 229 5.26 -0.31 -18.29
N LEU A 230 4.08 -0.61 -17.77
CA LEU A 230 3.55 -0.03 -16.52
C LEU A 230 3.10 -1.13 -15.54
N ASN A 231 3.74 -2.29 -15.61
CA ASN A 231 3.41 -3.46 -14.81
C ASN A 231 3.84 -3.26 -13.35
N ASP A 232 3.10 -2.41 -12.64
CA ASP A 232 3.27 -2.17 -11.21
C ASP A 232 2.83 -3.45 -10.48
N GLY A 233 3.81 -4.25 -10.03
CA GLY A 233 3.55 -5.48 -9.30
C GLY A 233 2.77 -5.22 -8.01
N VAL A 234 2.09 -6.25 -7.52
CA VAL A 234 1.32 -6.19 -6.28
C VAL A 234 1.83 -7.20 -5.26
N HIS A 235 2.07 -6.73 -4.04
CA HIS A 235 2.41 -7.59 -2.91
C HIS A 235 1.15 -8.26 -2.37
N PHE A 236 1.21 -9.58 -2.19
CA PHE A 236 0.17 -10.34 -1.51
C PHE A 236 0.75 -11.63 -0.92
N SER A 237 0.36 -11.96 0.31
CA SER A 237 0.72 -13.24 0.97
C SER A 237 2.21 -13.61 0.89
N GLY A 238 3.11 -12.65 1.17
CA GLY A 238 4.56 -12.87 1.14
C GLY A 238 5.20 -12.94 -0.25
N THR A 239 4.42 -12.69 -1.30
CA THR A 239 4.87 -12.72 -2.68
C THR A 239 4.67 -11.37 -3.36
N VAL A 240 5.34 -11.15 -4.48
CA VAL A 240 5.03 -10.06 -5.42
C VAL A 240 4.57 -10.65 -6.73
N ASN A 241 3.46 -10.13 -7.27
CA ASN A 241 2.74 -10.71 -8.40
C ASN A 241 2.65 -9.68 -9.53
N TRP A 242 2.95 -10.11 -10.76
CA TRP A 242 2.90 -9.30 -11.96
C TRP A 242 2.15 -10.02 -13.07
N LEU A 243 1.58 -9.26 -13.99
CA LEU A 243 1.07 -9.82 -15.25
C LEU A 243 2.24 -10.00 -16.22
N ALA A 244 2.31 -11.14 -16.90
CA ALA A 244 3.35 -11.42 -17.88
C ALA A 244 2.75 -12.02 -19.13
N LEU A 245 3.39 -11.78 -20.27
CA LEU A 245 3.18 -12.52 -21.50
C LEU A 245 4.00 -13.81 -21.44
N ASP A 246 3.33 -14.91 -21.70
CA ASP A 246 3.93 -16.22 -21.89
C ASP A 246 3.97 -16.54 -23.38
N GLU A 247 5.18 -16.70 -23.92
CA GLU A 247 5.42 -17.10 -25.33
C GLU A 247 5.55 -18.62 -25.48
N SER A 248 5.57 -19.39 -24.37
CA SER A 248 5.77 -20.85 -24.40
C SER A 248 4.48 -21.64 -24.64
N ILE A 249 3.32 -21.00 -24.55
CA ILE A 249 2.01 -21.65 -24.71
C ILE A 249 1.54 -21.49 -26.16
N ALA A 250 1.79 -22.53 -26.97
CA ALA A 250 1.21 -22.86 -28.28
C ALA A 250 1.20 -21.79 -29.41
N HIS A 251 1.90 -22.11 -30.50
CA HIS A 251 1.61 -21.66 -31.88
C HIS A 251 1.56 -20.15 -32.17
N GLY A 252 2.32 -19.32 -31.44
CA GLY A 252 2.44 -17.89 -31.73
C GLY A 252 1.31 -17.04 -31.17
N GLU A 253 0.44 -17.62 -30.34
CA GLU A 253 -0.55 -16.89 -29.55
C GLU A 253 0.10 -16.41 -28.24
N LYS A 254 -0.08 -15.13 -27.91
CA LYS A 254 0.48 -14.53 -26.69
C LYS A 254 -0.53 -14.67 -25.56
N PHE A 255 -0.25 -15.53 -24.58
CA PHE A 255 -1.11 -15.68 -23.40
C PHE A 255 -0.65 -14.75 -22.28
N VAL A 256 -1.59 -14.27 -21.47
CA VAL A 256 -1.27 -13.51 -20.25
C VAL A 256 -1.33 -14.46 -19.06
N ALA A 257 -0.28 -14.47 -18.26
CA ALA A 257 -0.15 -15.23 -17.01
C ALA A 257 0.16 -14.30 -15.84
N ILE A 258 0.07 -14.81 -14.62
CA ILE A 258 0.59 -14.13 -13.43
C ILE A 258 1.91 -14.78 -13.05
N VAL A 259 2.99 -13.99 -13.02
CA VAL A 259 4.26 -14.42 -12.43
C VAL A 259 4.31 -13.91 -11.00
N SER A 260 4.54 -14.83 -10.08
CA SER A 260 4.69 -14.55 -8.65
C SER A 260 6.11 -14.85 -8.20
N LEU A 261 6.75 -13.89 -7.55
CA LEU A 261 8.03 -14.06 -6.87
C LEU A 261 7.78 -14.24 -5.38
N ASP A 262 8.19 -15.38 -4.85
CA ASP A 262 8.25 -15.61 -3.40
C ASP A 262 9.37 -14.75 -2.80
N LEU A 263 9.04 -13.85 -1.86
CA LEU A 263 10.06 -12.95 -1.31
C LEU A 263 11.02 -13.66 -0.36
N SER A 264 10.63 -14.79 0.24
CA SER A 264 11.45 -15.56 1.17
C SER A 264 12.43 -16.45 0.40
N MET A 265 11.91 -17.25 -0.53
CA MET A 265 12.71 -18.22 -1.29
C MET A 265 13.34 -17.62 -2.55
N GLU A 266 12.84 -16.48 -3.02
CA GLU A 266 13.28 -15.79 -4.24
C GLU A 266 13.15 -16.64 -5.50
N THR A 267 12.14 -17.50 -5.49
CA THR A 267 11.78 -18.37 -6.60
C THR A 267 10.50 -17.89 -7.25
N TYR A 268 10.38 -18.11 -8.56
CA TYR A 268 9.20 -17.78 -9.32
C TYR A 268 8.20 -18.93 -9.36
N LYS A 269 6.92 -18.57 -9.39
CA LYS A 269 5.80 -19.43 -9.76
C LYS A 269 4.96 -18.72 -10.82
N GLN A 270 4.33 -19.50 -11.68
CA GLN A 270 3.39 -18.99 -12.67
C GLN A 270 1.99 -19.50 -12.34
N PHE A 271 1.01 -18.62 -12.50
CA PHE A 271 -0.41 -18.94 -12.37
C PHE A 271 -1.13 -18.56 -13.65
N LEU A 272 -2.09 -19.38 -14.05
CA LEU A 272 -2.95 -19.08 -15.19
C LEU A 272 -4.02 -18.06 -14.77
N LEU A 273 -4.50 -17.30 -15.74
CA LEU A 273 -5.65 -16.43 -15.54
C LEU A 273 -6.96 -17.25 -15.40
N PRO A 274 -8.06 -16.63 -14.93
CA PRO A 274 -9.37 -17.27 -14.86
C PRO A 274 -9.84 -17.85 -16.21
N PRO A 275 -10.64 -18.95 -16.21
CA PRO A 275 -10.99 -19.77 -17.39
C PRO A 275 -11.98 -19.13 -18.39
N SER A 276 -12.04 -17.80 -18.46
CA SER A 276 -12.90 -17.04 -19.39
C SER A 276 -12.12 -15.96 -20.14
N PHE A 277 -10.81 -16.14 -20.25
CA PHE A 277 -9.87 -15.20 -20.83
C PHE A 277 -9.14 -15.89 -21.97
N ASP A 278 -9.83 -16.04 -23.09
CA ASP A 278 -9.31 -16.75 -24.27
C ASP A 278 -8.60 -15.80 -25.26
N GLU A 279 -8.64 -14.48 -25.02
CA GLU A 279 -8.05 -13.47 -25.91
C GLU A 279 -7.32 -12.36 -25.13
N VAL A 280 -6.28 -11.79 -25.74
CA VAL A 280 -5.61 -10.59 -25.23
C VAL A 280 -6.57 -9.40 -25.35
N PRO A 281 -7.00 -8.78 -24.24
CA PRO A 281 -7.98 -7.72 -24.24
C PRO A 281 -7.40 -6.47 -24.90
N PHE A 282 -8.30 -5.68 -25.49
CA PHE A 282 -7.97 -4.39 -26.09
C PHE A 282 -7.37 -3.39 -25.08
N PHE A 283 -7.75 -3.49 -23.81
CA PHE A 283 -7.19 -2.72 -22.70
C PHE A 283 -6.38 -3.60 -21.76
N HIS A 284 -5.30 -3.03 -21.21
CA HIS A 284 -4.46 -3.75 -20.26
C HIS A 284 -5.27 -4.20 -19.03
N PRO A 285 -5.32 -5.51 -18.74
CA PRO A 285 -5.88 -5.99 -17.49
C PRO A 285 -5.09 -5.47 -16.30
N VAL A 286 -5.73 -5.50 -15.14
CA VAL A 286 -5.19 -4.94 -13.91
C VAL A 286 -5.20 -6.01 -12.83
N LEU A 287 -4.07 -6.16 -12.15
CA LEU A 287 -3.90 -7.00 -10.97
C LEU A 287 -3.89 -6.11 -9.73
N ARG A 288 -4.67 -6.46 -8.71
CA ARG A 288 -4.78 -5.71 -7.44
C ARG A 288 -5.01 -6.63 -6.26
N VAL A 289 -4.76 -6.13 -5.06
CA VAL A 289 -5.26 -6.73 -3.83
C VAL A 289 -6.51 -6.00 -3.40
N LEU A 290 -7.63 -6.72 -3.27
CA LEU A 290 -8.91 -6.20 -2.80
C LEU A 290 -9.49 -7.19 -1.80
N MET A 291 -10.03 -6.70 -0.68
CA MET A 291 -10.63 -7.53 0.36
C MET A 291 -9.70 -8.66 0.84
N ASP A 292 -8.41 -8.36 0.99
CA ASP A 292 -7.37 -9.34 1.38
C ASP A 292 -7.28 -10.55 0.43
N ARG A 293 -7.48 -10.31 -0.88
CA ARG A 293 -7.36 -11.32 -1.94
C ARG A 293 -6.69 -10.75 -3.17
N LEU A 294 -5.97 -11.60 -3.89
CA LEU A 294 -5.47 -11.27 -5.23
C LEU A 294 -6.65 -11.25 -6.21
N CYS A 295 -6.82 -10.12 -6.88
CA CYS A 295 -7.90 -9.86 -7.81
C CYS A 295 -7.35 -9.46 -9.19
N PHE A 296 -8.02 -9.95 -10.22
CA PHE A 296 -7.72 -9.69 -11.62
C PHE A 296 -8.94 -9.07 -12.27
N SER A 297 -8.78 -7.93 -12.93
CA SER A 297 -9.85 -7.30 -13.69
C SER A 297 -9.49 -7.07 -15.14
N HIS A 298 -10.47 -7.25 -16.00
CA HIS A 298 -10.35 -7.02 -17.43
C HIS A 298 -11.68 -6.56 -18.01
N ASP A 299 -11.60 -6.09 -19.25
CA ASP A 299 -12.77 -5.77 -20.04
C ASP A 299 -13.18 -7.01 -20.84
N SER A 300 -14.47 -7.33 -20.81
CA SER A 300 -15.08 -8.43 -21.56
C SER A 300 -15.98 -7.86 -22.65
N ASN A 301 -15.87 -8.39 -23.87
CA ASN A 301 -16.68 -8.00 -25.04
C ASN A 301 -16.72 -6.47 -25.30
N LYS A 302 -15.68 -5.75 -24.88
CA LYS A 302 -15.52 -4.28 -24.98
C LYS A 302 -16.57 -3.43 -24.23
N ASN A 303 -17.53 -4.05 -23.54
CA ASN A 303 -18.68 -3.37 -22.94
C ASN A 303 -18.92 -3.70 -21.47
N GLU A 304 -18.19 -4.68 -20.92
CA GLU A 304 -18.39 -5.16 -19.55
C GLU A 304 -17.07 -5.14 -18.79
N PHE A 305 -17.10 -4.62 -17.57
CA PHE A 305 -16.02 -4.76 -16.63
C PHE A 305 -16.22 -6.06 -15.82
N VAL A 306 -15.19 -6.90 -15.77
CA VAL A 306 -15.20 -8.15 -15.01
C VAL A 306 -14.09 -8.12 -13.98
N LEU A 307 -14.43 -8.49 -12.74
CA LEU A 307 -13.49 -8.62 -11.62
C LEU A 307 -13.53 -10.04 -11.10
N TRP A 308 -12.38 -10.69 -11.10
CA TRP A 308 -12.13 -12.01 -10.53
C TRP A 308 -11.36 -11.88 -9.23
N GLN A 309 -11.59 -12.81 -8.30
CA GLN A 309 -10.80 -12.98 -7.08
C GLN A 309 -10.30 -14.42 -6.98
N MET A 310 -9.07 -14.60 -6.52
CA MET A 310 -8.51 -15.90 -6.19
C MET A 310 -8.86 -16.20 -4.72
N LYS A 311 -9.83 -17.09 -4.48
CA LYS A 311 -10.33 -17.37 -3.11
C LYS A 311 -9.26 -18.01 -2.22
N GLN A 312 -8.42 -18.85 -2.80
CA GLN A 312 -7.30 -19.50 -2.13
C GLN A 312 -6.03 -19.18 -2.92
N TYR A 313 -5.13 -18.41 -2.32
CA TYR A 313 -3.93 -17.96 -3.01
C TYR A 313 -3.09 -19.14 -3.53
N GLY A 314 -2.73 -19.09 -4.81
CA GLY A 314 -1.96 -20.13 -5.50
C GLY A 314 -2.77 -21.34 -5.99
N VAL A 315 -4.09 -21.40 -5.75
CA VAL A 315 -4.96 -22.48 -6.23
C VAL A 315 -5.76 -21.99 -7.44
N GLN A 316 -5.46 -22.56 -8.61
CA GLN A 316 -6.02 -22.14 -9.90
C GLN A 316 -7.55 -22.27 -9.93
N GLU A 317 -8.09 -23.36 -9.41
CA GLU A 317 -9.51 -23.69 -9.40
C GLU A 317 -10.29 -22.78 -8.43
N SER A 318 -9.60 -22.00 -7.60
CA SER A 318 -10.20 -21.10 -6.63
C SER A 318 -10.60 -19.74 -7.21
N TRP A 319 -10.25 -19.47 -8.47
CA TRP A 319 -10.70 -18.28 -9.18
C TRP A 319 -12.22 -18.23 -9.23
N ASN A 320 -12.77 -17.08 -8.87
CA ASN A 320 -14.20 -16.85 -8.85
C ASN A 320 -14.49 -15.43 -9.33
N GLN A 321 -15.48 -15.30 -10.21
CA GLN A 321 -15.98 -14.00 -10.64
C GLN A 321 -16.65 -13.32 -9.45
N LEU A 322 -16.12 -12.16 -9.06
CA LEU A 322 -16.64 -11.35 -7.98
C LEU A 322 -17.70 -10.36 -8.49
N LEU A 323 -17.41 -9.66 -9.58
CA LEU A 323 -18.31 -8.68 -10.19
C LEU A 323 -18.29 -8.80 -11.71
N LYS A 324 -19.43 -8.50 -12.33
CA LYS A 324 -19.57 -8.27 -13.76
C LYS A 324 -20.55 -7.12 -13.97
N ILE A 325 -20.07 -6.01 -14.53
CA ILE A 325 -20.83 -4.75 -14.61
C ILE A 325 -20.78 -4.23 -16.04
N SER A 326 -21.93 -3.91 -16.62
CA SER A 326 -22.00 -3.27 -17.93
C SER A 326 -21.53 -1.81 -17.84
N TYR A 327 -20.79 -1.35 -18.84
CA TYR A 327 -20.43 0.06 -18.98
C TYR A 327 -21.64 0.99 -19.13
N GLN A 328 -22.79 0.48 -19.58
CA GLN A 328 -24.05 1.21 -19.54
C GLN A 328 -24.53 1.47 -18.10
N ASP A 329 -24.39 0.48 -17.21
CA ASP A 329 -24.71 0.63 -15.78
C ASP A 329 -23.77 1.64 -15.11
N LEU A 330 -22.53 1.77 -15.61
CA LEU A 330 -21.57 2.80 -15.18
C LEU A 330 -21.81 4.18 -15.82
N ARG A 331 -22.86 4.32 -16.65
CA ARG A 331 -23.20 5.53 -17.40
C ARG A 331 -22.07 6.01 -18.31
N PHE A 332 -21.34 5.07 -18.92
CA PHE A 332 -20.33 5.39 -19.92
C PHE A 332 -21.00 5.55 -21.29
N HIS A 333 -20.76 6.70 -21.95
CA HIS A 333 -21.27 7.00 -23.29
C HIS A 333 -20.31 6.49 -24.38
N ASN A 334 -20.70 6.39 -25.65
CA ASN A 334 -19.86 5.77 -26.70
C ASN A 334 -18.41 6.31 -26.81
N MET A 335 -18.15 7.56 -26.39
CA MET A 335 -16.82 8.17 -26.32
C MET A 335 -16.00 7.80 -25.07
N ASP A 336 -16.58 7.04 -24.13
CA ASP A 336 -16.01 6.62 -22.86
C ASP A 336 -15.43 5.19 -22.89
N TYR A 337 -15.75 4.40 -23.92
CA TYR A 337 -15.34 2.98 -24.10
C TYR A 337 -13.84 2.82 -24.47
N GLY A 338 -13.06 3.89 -24.31
CA GLY A 338 -11.66 4.01 -24.73
C GLY A 338 -10.63 3.94 -23.60
N PHE A 339 -11.05 3.80 -22.33
CA PHE A 339 -10.17 4.04 -21.19
C PHE A 339 -10.18 2.89 -20.19
N PRO A 340 -8.99 2.37 -19.78
CA PRO A 340 -8.89 1.35 -18.75
C PRO A 340 -9.58 1.77 -17.46
N LEU A 341 -10.37 0.84 -16.91
CA LEU A 341 -11.06 0.96 -15.64
C LEU A 341 -10.41 0.04 -14.61
N ALA A 342 -10.24 0.52 -13.38
CA ALA A 342 -9.78 -0.30 -12.26
C ALA A 342 -10.75 -0.19 -11.09
N CYS A 343 -11.06 -1.32 -10.46
CA CYS A 343 -11.69 -1.33 -9.14
C CYS A 343 -10.58 -1.11 -8.09
N ILE A 344 -10.68 -0.04 -7.31
CA ILE A 344 -9.68 0.30 -6.28
C ILE A 344 -10.18 -0.01 -4.86
N TYR A 345 -11.48 -0.23 -4.71
CA TYR A 345 -12.09 -0.68 -3.46
C TYR A 345 -13.42 -1.36 -3.78
N VAL A 346 -13.75 -2.41 -3.04
CA VAL A 346 -15.06 -3.06 -3.09
C VAL A 346 -15.40 -3.59 -1.71
N ASN A 347 -16.65 -3.40 -1.30
CA ASN A 347 -17.30 -4.17 -0.25
C ASN A 347 -18.59 -4.77 -0.81
N GLY A 348 -19.29 -5.58 -0.02
CA GLY A 348 -20.50 -6.29 -0.49
C GLY A 348 -21.60 -5.42 -1.13
N ASP A 349 -21.59 -4.11 -0.89
CA ASP A 349 -22.64 -3.18 -1.36
C ASP A 349 -22.14 -2.09 -2.31
N MET A 350 -20.86 -1.72 -2.23
CA MET A 350 -20.29 -0.54 -2.88
C MET A 350 -18.91 -0.83 -3.46
N ALA A 351 -18.63 -0.28 -4.63
CA ALA A 351 -17.30 -0.29 -5.24
C ALA A 351 -16.84 1.14 -5.57
N ILE A 352 -15.53 1.37 -5.52
CA ILE A 352 -14.90 2.59 -6.03
C ILE A 352 -14.09 2.21 -7.26
N PHE A 353 -14.35 2.91 -8.35
CA PHE A 353 -13.67 2.73 -9.62
C PHE A 353 -12.83 3.95 -9.97
N ALA A 354 -11.72 3.71 -10.66
CA ALA A 354 -10.80 4.72 -11.16
C ALA A 354 -10.62 4.59 -12.68
N ARG A 355 -10.56 5.72 -13.38
CA ARG A 355 -10.33 5.79 -14.84
C ARG A 355 -8.94 6.33 -15.11
N LYS A 356 -8.15 5.62 -15.93
CA LYS A 356 -6.72 5.95 -16.16
C LYS A 356 -6.49 7.38 -16.69
N PHE A 357 -7.13 7.73 -17.80
CA PHE A 357 -6.81 8.96 -18.53
C PHE A 357 -7.58 10.20 -18.07
N ARG A 358 -8.67 10.02 -17.33
CA ARG A 358 -9.45 11.16 -16.79
C ARG A 358 -9.06 11.53 -15.37
N HIS A 359 -8.25 10.72 -14.69
CA HIS A 359 -7.91 10.90 -13.27
C HIS A 359 -9.17 11.12 -12.41
N GLN A 360 -10.23 10.41 -12.78
CA GLN A 360 -11.54 10.47 -12.14
C GLN A 360 -11.79 9.16 -11.40
N ALA A 361 -12.44 9.27 -10.25
CA ALA A 361 -12.98 8.14 -9.54
C ALA A 361 -14.47 8.34 -9.24
N PHE A 362 -15.18 7.24 -9.10
CA PHE A 362 -16.61 7.25 -8.80
C PHE A 362 -16.97 6.06 -7.92
N ILE A 363 -18.04 6.23 -7.14
CA ILE A 363 -18.66 5.19 -6.33
C ILE A 363 -19.77 4.56 -7.16
N TYR A 364 -19.82 3.24 -7.17
CA TYR A 364 -20.89 2.45 -7.75
C TYR A 364 -21.57 1.65 -6.64
N ASN A 365 -22.88 1.82 -6.49
CA ASN A 365 -23.71 1.00 -5.60
C ASN A 365 -24.13 -0.26 -6.34
N LEU A 366 -23.72 -1.42 -5.83
CA LEU A 366 -23.95 -2.73 -6.45
C LEU A 366 -25.43 -3.16 -6.41
N LYS A 367 -26.19 -2.70 -5.40
CA LYS A 367 -27.62 -3.04 -5.22
C LYS A 367 -28.51 -2.18 -6.11
N ASP A 368 -28.31 -0.85 -6.05
CA ASP A 368 -29.20 0.10 -6.71
C ASP A 368 -28.70 0.51 -8.11
N LYS A 369 -27.53 0.02 -8.51
CA LYS A 369 -26.84 0.37 -9.77
C LYS A 369 -26.67 1.87 -9.97
N THR A 370 -26.44 2.61 -8.88
CA THR A 370 -26.26 4.06 -8.93
C THR A 370 -24.78 4.43 -8.97
N VAL A 371 -24.46 5.45 -9.78
CA VAL A 371 -23.10 5.98 -9.93
C VAL A 371 -23.05 7.38 -9.29
N LYS A 372 -22.03 7.62 -8.47
CA LYS A 372 -21.75 8.94 -7.88
C LYS A 372 -20.29 9.31 -8.12
N SER A 373 -20.04 10.41 -8.83
CA SER A 373 -18.68 10.92 -9.05
C SER A 373 -18.04 11.39 -7.74
N ILE A 374 -16.75 11.12 -7.57
CA ILE A 374 -15.96 11.65 -6.45
C ILE A 374 -15.36 12.98 -6.90
N GLY A 375 -15.89 14.07 -6.35
CA GLY A 375 -15.35 15.41 -6.56
C GLY A 375 -14.03 15.59 -5.81
N SER A 376 -13.04 16.16 -6.46
CA SER A 376 -11.76 16.51 -5.83
C SER A 376 -11.26 17.83 -6.40
N ILE A 377 -10.72 18.69 -5.53
CA ILE A 377 -10.01 19.90 -5.96
C ILE A 377 -8.57 19.54 -6.38
N ASN A 378 -8.02 18.49 -5.78
CA ASN A 378 -6.69 17.97 -6.11
C ASN A 378 -6.75 17.03 -7.33
N TYR A 379 -5.73 17.08 -8.18
CA TYR A 379 -5.58 16.15 -9.30
C TYR A 379 -5.01 14.82 -8.83
N ILE A 380 -5.88 13.94 -8.34
CA ILE A 380 -5.49 12.67 -7.71
C ILE A 380 -5.24 11.60 -8.79
N HIS A 381 -4.12 10.89 -8.70
CA HIS A 381 -3.80 9.75 -9.57
C HIS A 381 -4.46 8.46 -9.07
N TRP A 382 -5.78 8.40 -9.22
CA TRP A 382 -6.60 7.29 -8.73
C TRP A 382 -6.24 5.94 -9.34
N PHE A 383 -6.02 5.89 -10.66
CA PHE A 383 -5.79 4.63 -11.35
C PHE A 383 -4.41 4.06 -11.02
N ASP A 384 -3.33 4.82 -11.22
CA ASP A 384 -1.99 4.25 -11.12
C ASP A 384 -1.46 4.16 -9.69
N LYS A 385 -1.96 4.99 -8.76
CA LYS A 385 -1.31 5.18 -7.43
C LYS A 385 -2.25 5.07 -6.22
N ALA A 386 -3.55 4.89 -6.41
CA ALA A 386 -4.42 4.53 -5.29
C ALA A 386 -4.21 3.05 -4.93
N THR A 387 -3.70 2.82 -3.73
CA THR A 387 -3.42 1.51 -3.15
C THR A 387 -4.05 1.41 -1.78
N ASP A 388 -4.33 0.18 -1.34
CA ASP A 388 -4.84 -0.08 0.01
C ASP A 388 -3.78 0.33 1.05
N TYR A 389 -4.25 0.96 2.13
CA TYR A 389 -3.44 1.33 3.27
C TYR A 389 -4.16 0.99 4.56
N VAL A 390 -3.39 0.54 5.53
CA VAL A 390 -3.84 0.21 6.86
C VAL A 390 -2.97 0.94 7.88
N GLU A 391 -3.57 1.61 8.86
CA GLU A 391 -2.78 2.21 9.94
C GLU A 391 -2.12 1.13 10.79
N SER A 392 -0.80 1.25 11.00
CA SER A 392 -0.05 0.26 11.76
C SER A 392 1.04 0.91 12.62
N LEU A 393 1.61 0.09 13.51
CA LEU A 393 2.77 0.42 14.33
C LEU A 393 4.09 -0.03 13.70
N ALA A 394 4.06 -0.47 12.43
CA ALA A 394 5.24 -0.96 11.74
C ALA A 394 6.34 0.09 11.67
N SER A 395 7.59 -0.36 11.81
CA SER A 395 8.80 0.45 11.72
C SER A 395 9.87 -0.35 10.98
N VAL A 396 10.72 0.35 10.22
CA VAL A 396 11.99 -0.17 9.68
C VAL A 396 13.21 0.40 10.42
N CYS A 397 12.97 1.28 11.39
CA CYS A 397 13.97 1.89 12.27
C CYS A 397 14.06 1.17 13.59
#